data_AF-A0A358AGH7-F1
#
_entry.id   AF-A0A358AGH7-F1
#
_cell.length_a   1.000
_cell.length_b   1.000
_cell.length_c   1.000
_cell.angle_alpha   90.00
_cell.angle_beta   90.00
_cell.angle_gamma   90.00
#
_symmetry.space_group_name_H-M   'P 1'
#
loop_
_entity.id
_entity.type
_entity.pdbx_description
1 polymer ?
#
loop_
_entity_poly.entity_id
_entity_poly.type
_entity_poly.pdbx_seq_one_letter_code
_entity_poly.pdbx_strand_id
1 'polypeptide(L)' 'MTGRIKKIKLLILDVDGVLTDGRIIYDSQGRDSKFFDVHDG' A
#
# COMPACT_ATOMS: atom_id res chain seq x y z
N MET A 1 -20.90 -13.87 2.95
CA MET A 1 -19.88 -12.85 3.33
C MET A 1 -20.33 -11.40 3.14
N THR A 2 -21.52 -11.11 2.61
CA THR A 2 -21.90 -9.77 2.13
C THR A 2 -22.30 -8.75 3.20
N GLY A 3 -22.50 -9.12 4.46
CA GLY A 3 -23.02 -8.20 5.49
C GLY A 3 -21.97 -7.30 6.14
N ARG A 4 -20.73 -7.79 6.30
CA ARG A 4 -19.74 -7.24 7.23
C ARG A 4 -19.07 -5.96 6.73
N ILE A 5 -18.93 -5.81 5.41
CA ILE A 5 -18.27 -4.67 4.77
C ILE A 5 -19.24 -3.55 4.31
N LYS A 6 -20.55 -3.82 4.26
CA LYS A 6 -21.57 -2.91 3.71
C LYS A 6 -21.70 -1.55 4.40
N LYS A 7 -21.20 -1.41 5.64
CA LYS A 7 -21.30 -0.18 6.44
C LYS A 7 -19.96 0.56 6.59
N ILE A 8 -18.89 0.06 5.98
CA ILE A 8 -17.58 0.71 6.06
C ILE A 8 -17.66 2.03 5.30
N LYS A 9 -17.32 3.13 5.99
CA LYS A 9 -17.26 4.49 5.42
C LYS A 9 -15.84 5.02 5.29
N LEU A 10 -14.86 4.27 5.80
CA LEU A 10 -13.45 4.64 5.85
C LEU A 10 -12.61 3.38 5.72
N LEU A 11 -11.61 3.43 4.83
CA LEU A 11 -10.59 2.40 4.66
C LEU A 11 -9.24 3.05 5.00
N ILE A 12 -8.51 2.46 5.94
CA ILE A 12 -7.14 2.84 6.28
C ILE A 12 -6.28 1.64 5.95
N LEU A 13 -5.22 1.87 5.18
CA LEU A 13 -4.29 0.85 4.73
C LEU A 13 -2.90 1.20 5.24
N ASP A 14 -2.17 0.17 5.64
CA ASP A 14 -0.73 0.30 5.84
C ASP A 14 -0.05 0.44 4.47
N VAL A 15 1.22 0.87 4.46
CA VAL A 15 1.98 1.07 3.22
C VAL A 15 2.82 -0.16 2.91
N ASP A 16 3.83 -0.43 3.74
CA ASP A 16 4.84 -1.43 3.43
C ASP A 16 4.31 -2.85 3.68
N GLY A 17 4.18 -3.63 2.60
CA GLY A 17 3.59 -4.97 2.64
C GLY A 17 2.06 -5.02 2.49
N VAL A 18 1.41 -3.87 2.29
CA VAL A 18 -0.01 -3.77 1.92
C VAL A 18 -0.18 -3.08 0.57
N LEU A 19 0.20 -1.80 0.48
CA LEU A 19 0.17 -1.04 -0.78
C LEU A 19 1.45 -1.22 -1.60
N THR A 20 2.50 -1.71 -0.96
CA THR A 20 3.75 -2.11 -1.61
C THR A 20 4.02 -3.58 -1.31
N ASP A 21 4.90 -4.19 -2.08
CA ASP A 21 5.40 -5.55 -1.78
C ASP A 21 6.43 -5.59 -0.63
N GLY A 22 6.57 -4.50 0.13
CA GLY A 22 7.47 -4.39 1.28
C GLY A 22 8.93 -4.17 0.93
N ARG A 23 9.28 -4.06 -0.36
CA ARG A 23 10.65 -3.72 -0.78
C ARG A 23 10.88 -2.21 -0.69
N ILE A 24 12.07 -1.84 -0.22
CA ILE A 24 12.56 -0.46 -0.22
C ILE A 24 13.90 -0.46 -0.96
N ILE A 25 14.00 0.34 -2.01
CA ILE A 25 15.24 0.52 -2.77
C ILE A 25 15.87 1.85 -2.37
N TYR A 26 17.15 1.83 -2.04
CA TYR A 26 17.94 3.02 -1.79
C TYR A 26 18.88 3.28 -2.96
N ASP A 27 18.98 4.54 -3.39
CA ASP A 27 19.98 4.95 -4.37
C ASP A 27 21.30 5.40 -3.72
N SER A 28 22.28 5.77 -4.55
CA SER A 28 23.60 6.19 -4.08
C SER A 28 23.61 7.50 -3.29
N GLN A 29 22.52 8.26 -3.30
CA GLN A 29 22.32 9.48 -2.51
C GLN A 29 21.49 9.22 -1.24
N GLY A 30 21.13 7.96 -0.97
CA GLY A 30 20.32 7.57 0.17
C GLY A 30 18.84 7.88 0.03
N ARG A 31 18.36 8.17 -1.19
CA ARG A 31 16.92 8.37 -1.45
C ARG A 31 16.22 7.02 -1.51
N ASP A 32 15.06 6.90 -0.89
CA ASP A 32 14.23 5.70 -0.95
C ASP A 32 13.24 5.74 -2.13
N SER A 33 12.97 4.56 -2.68
CA SER A 33 11.94 4.32 -3.69
C SER A 33 11.05 3.16 -3.26
N LYS A 34 9.74 3.38 -3.34
CA LYS A 34 8.68 2.40 -3.04
C LYS A 34 7.87 2.14 -4.31
N PHE A 35 7.40 0.91 -4.47
CA PHE A 35 6.67 0.46 -5.66
C PHE A 35 5.24 0.14 -5.27
N PHE A 36 4.29 0.74 -5.98
CA PHE A 36 2.86 0.56 -5.80
C PHE A 36 2.26 -0.14 -7.03
N ASP A 37 1.18 -0.88 -6.86
CA ASP A 37 0.44 -1.43 -7.99
C ASP A 37 -0.41 -0.34 -8.67
N VAL A 38 -0.39 -0.29 -10.00
CA VAL A 38 -1.18 0.67 -10.77
C VAL A 38 -2.68 0.45 -10.61
N HIS A 39 -3.12 -0.77 -10.29
CA HIS A 39 -4.52 -1.08 -10.07
C HIS A 39 -5.05 -0.57 -8.72
N ASP A 40 -4.16 -0.25 -7.78
CA ASP A 40 -4.54 0.34 -6.48
C ASP A 40 -4.77 1.86 -6.57
N GLY A 41 -4.43 2.48 -7.72
CA GLY A 41 -4.57 3.91 -8.02
C GLY A 41 -5.86 4.28 -8.74
#